data_AF-A0A532T2N1-F1
#
_entry.id   AF-A0A532T2N1-F1
#
_cell.length_a   1.000
_cell.length_b   1.000
_cell.length_c   1.000
_cell.angle_alpha   90.00
_cell.angle_beta   90.00
_cell.angle_gamma   90.00
#
_symmetry.space_group_name_H-M   'P 1'
#
loop_
_entity.id
_entity.type
_entity.pdbx_description
1 polymer ?
#
loop_
_entity_poly.entity_id
_entity_poly.type
_entity_poly.pdbx_seq_one_letter_code
_entity_poly.pdbx_strand_id
1 'polypeptide(L)'
;MKKIMAILIMAMLVLSVAPLAMAKQENEGRGNKITGNVVGALSVTDDWPVAKDEEVGYDSDGVVVRINVTDDWPVAKDEEVGYDSDGVVIKRNGPKAIMPAREGLEVNEKTKERLEQVRGKYKIARADVEEAKNNYLSAKQSITKVRERVKQCDEESEECQEVRKEIKVHSKDFLISSDDKVLNYLEKLKERLEAAENLDDDVKQERLAKIEESIAEVEEEREVIEDLDENSSDEEIKEAALTIKNTWKKAQTHAKVSVGRLANAKIHGIIVKSEHLEIKLDRILTKMEEKGYDTSSTEGLVNEFKAKIDEAKGNYEQARGKYDEVKDSGDVSSLMKEANSIMKEAQQNLKEAHRTLKEILREIKLSANEGVIDEEEADDDESDEEDDDEENEEDEDEE
;
A
#
# COMPACT_ATOMS: atom_id res chain seq x y z
N MET A 1 33.23 39.52 -25.02
CA MET A 1 32.56 38.41 -24.30
C MET A 1 32.10 38.80 -22.89
N LYS A 2 32.87 39.53 -22.07
CA LYS A 2 32.43 39.94 -20.70
C LYS A 2 31.23 40.92 -20.64
N LYS A 3 30.89 41.63 -21.74
CA LYS A 3 29.70 42.52 -21.80
C LYS A 3 28.40 41.81 -22.20
N ILE A 4 28.47 40.57 -22.71
CA ILE A 4 27.28 39.80 -23.11
C ILE A 4 26.73 38.99 -21.91
N MET A 5 27.59 38.52 -21.00
CA MET A 5 27.14 37.90 -19.73
C MET A 5 26.48 38.90 -18.78
N ALA A 6 26.88 40.17 -18.76
CA ALA A 6 26.24 41.20 -17.92
C ALA A 6 24.82 41.55 -18.38
N ILE A 7 24.49 41.34 -19.66
CA ILE A 7 23.14 41.57 -20.20
C ILE A 7 22.23 40.36 -19.92
N LEU A 8 22.77 39.14 -19.87
CA LEU A 8 21.99 37.93 -19.50
C LEU A 8 21.66 37.88 -18.00
N ILE A 9 22.57 38.35 -17.13
CA ILE A 9 22.31 38.42 -15.67
C ILE A 9 21.31 39.54 -15.33
N MET A 10 21.29 40.65 -16.08
CA MET A 10 20.23 41.67 -15.93
C MET A 10 18.89 41.25 -16.56
N ALA A 11 18.87 40.40 -17.59
CA ALA A 11 17.63 39.91 -18.19
C ALA A 11 16.88 38.89 -17.29
N MET A 12 17.58 38.12 -16.45
CA MET A 12 16.95 37.24 -15.46
C MET A 12 16.43 37.98 -14.21
N LEU A 13 16.92 39.18 -13.92
CA LEU A 13 16.49 39.98 -12.76
C LEU A 13 15.35 40.98 -13.05
N VAL A 14 14.93 41.11 -14.32
CA VAL A 14 13.84 42.01 -14.74
C VAL A 14 12.51 41.25 -14.99
N LEU A 15 12.50 39.92 -14.90
CA LEU A 15 11.28 39.10 -15.01
C LEU A 15 10.63 38.74 -13.65
N SER A 16 11.16 39.19 -12.51
CA SER A 16 10.56 38.90 -11.19
C SER A 16 9.93 40.11 -10.49
N VAL A 17 9.78 41.27 -11.15
CA VAL A 17 9.12 42.44 -10.54
C VAL A 17 8.22 43.15 -11.55
N ALA A 18 6.96 42.72 -11.61
CA ALA A 18 5.83 43.60 -11.91
C ALA A 18 4.84 43.53 -10.74
N PRO A 19 4.42 44.69 -10.20
CA PRO A 19 3.64 44.77 -8.96
C PRO A 19 2.13 44.79 -9.24
N LEU A 20 1.36 44.05 -8.45
CA LEU A 20 -0.03 44.38 -8.18
C LEU A 20 -0.13 44.93 -6.76
N ALA A 21 -0.21 46.26 -6.70
CA ALA A 21 -0.53 47.01 -5.51
C ALA A 21 -2.05 47.09 -5.31
N MET A 22 -2.42 47.23 -4.02
CA MET A 22 -3.65 47.76 -3.38
C MET A 22 -4.20 46.69 -2.40
N ALA A 23 -4.22 46.85 -1.07
CA ALA A 23 -4.43 48.06 -0.28
C ALA A 23 -3.82 48.00 1.15
N LYS A 24 -3.30 49.17 1.60
CA LYS A 24 -3.42 49.85 2.92
C LYS A 24 -3.70 48.96 4.17
N GLN A 25 -2.95 48.99 5.28
CA GLN A 25 -2.58 50.19 6.06
C GLN A 25 -1.51 49.89 7.14
N GLU A 26 -0.56 50.85 7.27
CA GLU A 26 0.31 51.27 8.40
C GLU A 26 0.62 50.32 9.58
N ASN A 27 1.92 50.04 9.80
CA ASN A 27 2.57 50.41 11.06
C ASN A 27 4.09 50.55 10.94
N GLU A 28 4.64 51.60 11.55
CA GLU A 28 6.04 51.99 11.57
C GLU A 28 6.87 51.13 12.55
N GLY A 29 8.14 50.87 12.25
CA GLY A 29 9.04 50.35 13.29
C GLY A 29 10.41 49.85 12.84
N ARG A 30 11.36 50.78 12.66
CA ARG A 30 12.80 50.67 12.95
C ARG A 30 13.51 49.30 12.77
N GLY A 31 14.47 49.31 11.85
CA GLY A 31 15.87 49.39 12.29
C GLY A 31 16.76 48.15 12.13
N ASN A 32 17.80 48.36 11.33
CA ASN A 32 19.18 47.92 11.52
C ASN A 32 19.71 46.80 10.61
N LYS A 33 20.85 47.14 9.99
CA LYS A 33 21.64 46.34 9.05
C LYS A 33 22.39 45.25 9.79
N ILE A 34 22.37 44.02 9.26
CA ILE A 34 23.50 43.09 9.34
C ILE A 34 23.73 42.51 7.94
N THR A 35 24.88 42.84 7.36
CA THR A 35 25.46 42.17 6.21
C THR A 35 26.08 40.87 6.66
N GLY A 36 25.47 39.74 6.28
CA GLY A 36 26.03 38.40 6.44
C GLY A 36 26.03 37.69 5.09
N ASN A 37 27.22 37.23 4.66
CA ASN A 37 27.39 36.27 3.58
C ASN A 37 26.59 35.01 3.92
N VAL A 38 25.53 34.73 3.14
CA VAL A 38 24.85 33.43 3.18
C VAL A 38 25.45 32.61 2.05
N VAL A 39 26.38 31.73 2.40
CA VAL A 39 26.66 30.55 1.57
C VAL A 39 25.39 29.72 1.63
N GLY A 40 24.72 29.57 0.49
CA GLY A 40 23.50 28.79 0.37
C GLY A 40 23.78 27.33 0.73
N ALA A 41 23.52 26.98 1.98
CA ALA A 41 23.33 25.60 2.36
C ALA A 41 22.09 25.11 1.62
N LEU A 42 22.27 24.14 0.72
CA LEU A 42 21.18 23.27 0.29
C LEU A 42 20.70 22.54 1.57
N SER A 43 19.72 23.11 2.26
CA SER A 43 18.92 22.36 3.23
C SER A 43 18.09 21.38 2.41
N VAL A 44 18.57 20.15 2.30
CA VAL A 44 17.73 19.02 1.97
C VAL A 44 16.79 18.89 3.17
N THR A 45 15.58 19.41 3.04
CA THR A 45 14.48 19.07 3.93
C THR A 45 14.10 17.64 3.60
N ASP A 46 14.63 16.71 4.39
CA ASP A 46 14.30 15.30 4.37
C ASP A 46 12.93 15.14 5.06
N ASP A 47 11.84 15.25 4.29
CA ASP A 47 10.53 14.75 4.71
C ASP A 47 10.54 13.22 4.60
N TRP A 48 10.94 12.54 5.68
CA TRP A 48 10.44 11.20 6.00
C TRP A 48 10.60 10.90 7.51
N PRO A 49 9.54 10.44 8.21
CA PRO A 49 9.53 10.27 9.66
C PRO A 49 10.42 9.13 10.15
N VAL A 50 10.99 9.33 11.35
CA VAL A 50 11.72 8.32 12.12
C VAL A 50 10.76 7.77 13.17
N ALA A 51 10.37 6.49 13.04
CA ALA A 51 9.57 5.80 14.04
C ALA A 51 10.31 5.73 15.40
N LYS A 52 9.57 5.92 16.50
CA LYS A 52 10.05 5.68 17.86
C LYS A 52 9.70 4.25 18.27
N ASP A 53 10.69 3.54 18.80
CA ASP A 53 10.57 2.18 19.34
C ASP A 53 9.92 2.11 20.74
N GLU A 54 9.52 0.89 21.12
CA GLU A 54 8.93 0.34 22.38
C GLU A 54 7.38 0.27 22.38
N GLU A 55 6.73 -0.90 22.59
CA GLU A 55 6.96 -1.93 23.62
C GLU A 55 6.77 -3.40 23.13
N VAL A 56 7.39 -4.34 23.87
CA VAL A 56 7.34 -5.80 23.69
C VAL A 56 6.28 -6.41 24.60
N GLY A 57 5.41 -7.28 24.07
CA GLY A 57 4.49 -8.12 24.86
C GLY A 57 4.77 -9.62 24.65
N TYR A 58 4.86 -10.37 25.76
CA TYR A 58 4.87 -11.84 25.79
C TYR A 58 3.59 -12.34 26.46
N ASP A 59 3.03 -13.45 26.00
CA ASP A 59 2.01 -14.22 26.72
C ASP A 59 2.65 -15.42 27.47
N SER A 60 1.90 -15.98 28.42
CA SER A 60 2.45 -16.71 29.56
C SER A 60 2.65 -18.22 29.38
N ASP A 61 2.15 -18.87 28.32
CA ASP A 61 1.88 -20.31 28.46
C ASP A 61 2.45 -21.26 27.39
N GLY A 62 3.15 -20.81 26.34
CA GLY A 62 4.12 -21.65 25.60
C GLY A 62 3.76 -23.13 25.32
N VAL A 63 2.51 -23.45 24.93
CA VAL A 63 2.07 -24.82 24.60
C VAL A 63 1.69 -24.92 23.12
N VAL A 64 2.35 -25.85 22.42
CA VAL A 64 2.03 -26.22 21.04
C VAL A 64 0.93 -27.28 21.03
N VAL A 65 -0.23 -26.96 20.45
CA VAL A 65 -1.28 -27.95 20.14
C VAL A 65 -1.25 -28.28 18.65
N ARG A 66 -1.15 -29.57 18.31
CA ARG A 66 -1.35 -30.06 16.94
C ARG A 66 -2.80 -30.49 16.78
N ILE A 67 -3.49 -29.97 15.79
CA ILE A 67 -4.84 -30.39 15.42
C ILE A 67 -4.82 -30.94 14.00
N ASN A 68 -5.37 -32.15 13.82
CA ASN A 68 -5.58 -32.77 12.52
C ASN A 68 -6.94 -32.32 11.97
N VAL A 69 -6.95 -31.70 10.81
CA VAL A 69 -8.16 -31.41 10.03
C VAL A 69 -8.54 -32.69 9.28
N THR A 70 -9.76 -33.19 9.49
CA THR A 70 -10.37 -34.19 8.59
C THR A 70 -11.43 -33.52 7.74
N ASP A 71 -11.15 -33.42 6.44
CA ASP A 71 -12.08 -32.99 5.40
C ASP A 71 -13.21 -34.02 5.21
N ASP A 72 -14.38 -33.79 5.79
CA ASP A 72 -15.61 -34.41 5.30
C ASP A 72 -16.83 -33.63 5.81
N TRP A 73 -17.27 -32.64 5.01
CA TRP A 73 -18.62 -32.07 5.13
C TRP A 73 -19.51 -32.67 4.03
N PRO A 74 -20.64 -33.30 4.36
CA PRO A 74 -21.49 -33.93 3.36
C PRO A 74 -22.23 -32.88 2.53
N VAL A 75 -22.00 -32.90 1.22
CA VAL A 75 -22.85 -32.20 0.24
C VAL A 75 -24.23 -32.83 0.28
N ALA A 76 -25.21 -32.13 0.86
CA ALA A 76 -26.61 -32.49 0.73
C ALA A 76 -26.99 -32.45 -0.75
N LYS A 77 -27.36 -33.62 -1.31
CA LYS A 77 -27.94 -33.70 -2.64
C LYS A 77 -29.39 -33.24 -2.54
N ASP A 78 -29.65 -31.99 -2.85
CA ASP A 78 -31.01 -31.52 -3.08
C ASP A 78 -31.54 -32.16 -4.36
N GLU A 79 -32.44 -33.11 -4.20
CA GLU A 79 -33.20 -33.73 -5.29
C GLU A 79 -34.41 -32.83 -5.56
N GLU A 80 -34.29 -31.88 -6.50
CA GLU A 80 -35.43 -31.05 -6.92
C GLU A 80 -36.49 -31.92 -7.60
N VAL A 81 -37.61 -32.16 -6.90
CA VAL A 81 -38.78 -32.85 -7.43
C VAL A 81 -39.76 -31.81 -8.00
N GLY A 82 -39.71 -31.59 -9.31
CA GLY A 82 -40.71 -30.79 -10.01
C GLY A 82 -41.97 -31.61 -10.34
N TYR A 83 -43.14 -31.07 -10.04
CA TYR A 83 -44.45 -31.63 -10.40
C TYR A 83 -45.00 -30.93 -11.64
N ASP A 84 -45.59 -31.69 -12.57
CA ASP A 84 -46.39 -31.13 -13.66
C ASP A 84 -47.82 -30.80 -13.20
N SER A 85 -48.61 -30.17 -14.07
CA SER A 85 -50.00 -29.77 -13.79
C SER A 85 -50.94 -30.95 -13.50
N ASP A 86 -50.50 -32.19 -13.75
CA ASP A 86 -51.28 -33.41 -13.57
C ASP A 86 -50.78 -34.26 -12.37
N GLY A 87 -49.79 -33.77 -11.61
CA GLY A 87 -49.28 -34.43 -10.41
C GLY A 87 -48.39 -35.66 -10.68
N VAL A 88 -47.85 -35.81 -11.89
CA VAL A 88 -46.98 -36.93 -12.26
C VAL A 88 -45.51 -36.51 -12.14
N VAL A 89 -44.71 -37.31 -11.44
CA VAL A 89 -43.28 -37.06 -11.23
C VAL A 89 -42.52 -37.30 -12.53
N ILE A 90 -42.18 -36.23 -13.26
CA ILE A 90 -41.34 -36.32 -14.46
C ILE A 90 -39.87 -36.21 -14.03
N LYS A 91 -39.15 -37.35 -14.01
CA LYS A 91 -37.69 -37.37 -13.89
C LYS A 91 -37.07 -36.77 -15.15
N ARG A 92 -36.65 -35.51 -15.12
CA ARG A 92 -35.85 -34.90 -16.19
C ARG A 92 -34.44 -35.50 -16.17
N ASN A 93 -34.22 -36.54 -16.96
CA ASN A 93 -32.88 -36.98 -17.37
C ASN A 93 -32.31 -35.99 -18.40
N GLY A 94 -32.01 -34.77 -17.98
CA GLY A 94 -31.10 -33.91 -18.73
C GLY A 94 -29.68 -34.50 -18.66
N PRO A 95 -28.88 -34.47 -19.73
CA PRO A 95 -27.48 -34.85 -19.64
C PRO A 95 -26.77 -33.86 -18.73
N LYS A 96 -26.60 -34.22 -17.46
CA LYS A 96 -25.59 -33.60 -16.61
C LYS A 96 -24.26 -33.94 -17.26
N ALA A 97 -23.69 -32.99 -18.01
CA ALA A 97 -22.28 -33.01 -18.31
C ALA A 97 -21.56 -32.88 -16.97
N ILE A 98 -21.33 -34.01 -16.31
CA ILE A 98 -20.40 -34.13 -15.21
C ILE A 98 -19.05 -33.89 -15.88
N MET A 99 -18.57 -32.64 -15.86
CA MET A 99 -17.15 -32.38 -16.07
C MET A 99 -16.40 -33.30 -15.11
N PRO A 100 -15.40 -34.06 -15.57
CA PRO A 100 -14.70 -35.00 -14.73
C PRO A 100 -14.03 -34.23 -13.58
N ALA A 101 -14.44 -34.51 -12.34
CA ALA A 101 -13.93 -33.87 -11.12
C ALA A 101 -12.39 -33.87 -10.97
N ARG A 102 -11.68 -34.68 -11.78
CA ARG A 102 -10.22 -34.71 -11.84
C ARG A 102 -9.59 -33.44 -12.46
N GLU A 103 -10.20 -32.83 -13.47
CA GLU A 103 -9.62 -31.61 -14.09
C GLU A 103 -9.68 -30.40 -13.15
N GLY A 104 -10.72 -30.30 -12.31
CA GLY A 104 -10.84 -29.21 -11.33
C GLY A 104 -9.84 -29.30 -10.16
N LEU A 105 -9.43 -30.51 -9.76
CA LEU A 105 -8.48 -30.72 -8.67
C LEU A 105 -7.04 -30.36 -9.09
N GLU A 106 -6.61 -30.75 -10.30
CA GLU A 106 -5.26 -30.45 -10.79
C GLU A 106 -5.04 -28.95 -11.03
N VAL A 107 -6.07 -28.22 -11.47
CA VAL A 107 -6.01 -26.75 -11.61
C VAL A 107 -5.84 -26.09 -10.24
N ASN A 108 -6.45 -26.65 -9.20
CA ASN A 108 -6.40 -26.10 -7.84
C ASN A 108 -5.03 -26.35 -7.17
N GLU A 109 -4.43 -27.53 -7.35
CA GLU A 109 -3.09 -27.84 -6.85
C GLU A 109 -2.01 -26.93 -7.47
N LYS A 110 -2.04 -26.73 -8.79
CA LYS A 110 -1.08 -25.83 -9.46
C LYS A 110 -1.23 -24.38 -9.02
N THR A 111 -2.46 -23.95 -8.76
CA THR A 111 -2.75 -22.59 -8.27
C THR A 111 -2.21 -22.43 -6.85
N LYS A 112 -2.42 -23.42 -5.99
CA LYS A 112 -1.90 -23.45 -4.62
C LYS A 112 -0.36 -23.43 -4.59
N GLU A 113 0.29 -24.27 -5.39
CA GLU A 113 1.76 -24.32 -5.46
C GLU A 113 2.33 -22.97 -5.92
N ARG A 114 1.75 -22.37 -6.96
CA ARG A 114 2.15 -21.04 -7.43
C ARG A 114 1.98 -19.99 -6.32
N LEU A 115 0.86 -20.02 -5.59
CA LEU A 115 0.59 -19.07 -4.53
C LEU A 115 1.54 -19.22 -3.34
N GLU A 116 1.90 -20.46 -2.97
CA GLU A 116 2.92 -20.73 -1.96
C GLU A 116 4.31 -20.23 -2.39
N GLN A 117 4.69 -20.44 -3.65
CA GLN A 117 5.96 -19.91 -4.19
C GLN A 117 6.00 -18.38 -4.13
N VAL A 118 4.92 -17.71 -4.53
CA VAL A 118 4.83 -16.24 -4.50
C VAL A 118 4.86 -15.72 -3.06
N ARG A 119 4.16 -16.36 -2.13
CA ARG A 119 4.24 -16.03 -0.69
C ARG A 119 5.65 -16.21 -0.13
N GLY A 120 6.36 -17.27 -0.55
CA GLY A 120 7.75 -17.49 -0.17
C GLY A 120 8.67 -16.37 -0.63
N LYS A 121 8.57 -15.97 -1.90
CA LYS A 121 9.32 -14.85 -2.45
C LYS A 121 9.02 -13.53 -1.76
N TYR A 122 7.74 -13.25 -1.49
CA TYR A 122 7.33 -12.04 -0.77
C TYR A 122 7.95 -11.95 0.64
N LYS A 123 7.99 -13.08 1.38
CA LYS A 123 8.61 -13.12 2.71
C LYS A 123 10.11 -12.81 2.65
N ILE A 124 10.80 -13.31 1.64
CA ILE A 124 12.23 -13.03 1.42
C ILE A 124 12.40 -11.54 1.09
N ALA A 125 11.65 -11.03 0.10
CA ALA A 125 11.71 -9.62 -0.28
C ALA A 125 11.37 -8.66 0.89
N ARG A 126 10.45 -9.04 1.79
CA ARG A 126 10.16 -8.26 3.01
C ARG A 126 11.37 -8.19 3.95
N ALA A 127 12.08 -9.32 4.13
CA ALA A 127 13.29 -9.34 4.95
C ALA A 127 14.41 -8.51 4.32
N ASP A 128 14.60 -8.60 3.00
CA ASP A 128 15.62 -7.86 2.25
C ASP A 128 15.37 -6.34 2.31
N VAL A 129 14.10 -5.90 2.25
CA VAL A 129 13.72 -4.49 2.47
C VAL A 129 14.13 -4.00 3.86
N GLU A 130 13.89 -4.81 4.90
CA GLU A 130 14.24 -4.44 6.27
C GLU A 130 15.76 -4.39 6.48
N GLU A 131 16.51 -5.32 5.90
CA GLU A 131 17.97 -5.28 5.90
C GLU A 131 18.49 -4.02 5.18
N ALA A 132 18.00 -3.74 3.98
CA ALA A 132 18.40 -2.57 3.20
C ALA A 132 18.07 -1.25 3.92
N LYS A 133 16.93 -1.19 4.62
CA LYS A 133 16.56 -0.04 5.47
C LYS A 133 17.56 0.17 6.61
N ASN A 134 17.97 -0.89 7.30
CA ASN A 134 18.94 -0.81 8.39
C ASN A 134 20.35 -0.39 7.90
N ASN A 135 20.76 -0.90 6.73
CA ASN A 135 22.01 -0.50 6.07
C ASN A 135 21.98 0.98 5.70
N TYR A 136 20.89 1.45 5.09
CA TYR A 136 20.66 2.86 4.77
C TYR A 136 20.74 3.77 6.00
N LEU A 137 20.07 3.39 7.10
CA LEU A 137 20.10 4.18 8.35
C LEU A 137 21.52 4.26 8.93
N SER A 138 22.26 3.16 8.90
CA SER A 138 23.65 3.10 9.37
C SER A 138 24.58 3.96 8.51
N ALA A 139 24.45 3.91 7.18
CA ALA A 139 25.21 4.75 6.27
C ALA A 139 24.86 6.24 6.44
N LYS A 140 23.57 6.57 6.61
CA LYS A 140 23.08 7.93 6.90
C LYS A 140 23.70 8.50 8.17
N GLN A 141 23.80 7.70 9.23
CA GLN A 141 24.46 8.12 10.47
C GLN A 141 25.96 8.37 10.27
N SER A 142 26.64 7.49 9.54
CA SER A 142 28.08 7.60 9.29
C SER A 142 28.44 8.85 8.49
N ILE A 143 27.76 9.08 7.35
CA ILE A 143 27.98 10.28 6.55
C ILE A 143 27.65 11.57 7.32
N THR A 144 26.62 11.56 8.18
CA THR A 144 26.26 12.71 9.01
C THR A 144 27.36 13.06 10.02
N LYS A 145 27.95 12.04 10.67
CA LYS A 145 29.08 12.24 11.59
C LYS A 145 30.30 12.83 10.89
N VAL A 146 30.63 12.32 9.70
CA VAL A 146 31.77 12.82 8.92
C VAL A 146 31.50 14.23 8.40
N ARG A 147 30.28 14.54 7.93
CA ARG A 147 29.87 15.90 7.55
C ARG A 147 30.09 16.91 8.66
N GLU A 148 29.77 16.54 9.91
CA GLU A 148 29.99 17.42 11.05
C GLU A 148 31.49 17.67 11.31
N ARG A 149 32.33 16.65 11.15
CA ARG A 149 33.79 16.80 11.21
C ARG A 149 34.33 17.71 10.10
N VAL A 150 33.83 17.58 8.88
CA VAL A 150 34.21 18.46 7.74
C VAL A 150 33.91 19.92 8.05
N LYS A 151 32.75 20.24 8.66
CA LYS A 151 32.38 21.62 9.01
C LYS A 151 33.31 22.25 10.05
N GLN A 152 33.87 21.43 10.94
CA GLN A 152 34.74 21.89 12.03
C GLN A 152 36.21 22.02 11.60
N CYS A 153 36.51 21.67 10.35
CA CYS A 153 37.86 21.48 9.88
C CYS A 153 38.36 22.68 9.04
N ASP A 154 39.66 23.00 9.19
CA ASP A 154 40.35 24.04 8.42
C ASP A 154 40.99 23.45 7.15
N GLU A 155 40.76 24.08 6.00
CA GLU A 155 40.97 23.51 4.66
C GLU A 155 42.42 23.07 4.38
N GLU A 156 43.40 23.70 5.04
CA GLU A 156 44.83 23.48 4.80
C GLU A 156 45.46 22.39 5.69
N SER A 157 44.73 21.86 6.68
CA SER A 157 45.31 20.83 7.56
C SER A 157 45.31 19.44 6.90
N GLU A 158 46.37 18.65 7.13
CA GLU A 158 46.47 17.26 6.65
C GLU A 158 45.31 16.41 7.18
N GLU A 159 44.89 16.64 8.43
CA GLU A 159 43.71 16.02 9.02
C GLU A 159 42.43 16.33 8.22
N CYS A 160 42.29 17.55 7.69
CA CYS A 160 41.16 17.91 6.84
C CYS A 160 41.12 17.16 5.52
N GLN A 161 42.28 16.98 4.91
CA GLN A 161 42.37 16.29 3.63
C GLN A 161 41.92 14.84 3.78
N GLU A 162 42.26 14.19 4.90
CA GLU A 162 41.80 12.84 5.21
C GLU A 162 40.29 12.80 5.51
N VAL A 163 39.76 13.74 6.29
CA VAL A 163 38.30 13.82 6.53
C VAL A 163 37.52 14.09 5.23
N ARG A 164 38.10 14.85 4.28
CA ARG A 164 37.54 15.10 2.96
C ARG A 164 37.60 13.89 2.02
N LYS A 165 38.54 12.97 2.19
CA LYS A 165 38.49 11.67 1.49
C LYS A 165 37.45 10.76 2.13
N GLU A 166 37.42 10.72 3.46
CA GLU A 166 36.47 9.94 4.25
C GLU A 166 35.02 10.30 3.88
N ILE A 167 34.67 11.59 3.76
CA ILE A 167 33.31 12.00 3.38
C ILE A 167 32.91 11.48 1.99
N LYS A 168 33.84 11.35 1.04
CA LYS A 168 33.53 10.83 -0.30
C LYS A 168 33.21 9.34 -0.26
N VAL A 169 34.01 8.56 0.47
CA VAL A 169 33.76 7.13 0.72
C VAL A 169 32.40 6.94 1.39
N HIS A 170 32.12 7.66 2.48
CA HIS A 170 30.81 7.58 3.15
C HIS A 170 29.66 8.13 2.30
N SER A 171 29.92 9.05 1.36
CA SER A 171 28.92 9.51 0.41
C SER A 171 28.54 8.42 -0.58
N LYS A 172 29.54 7.70 -1.11
CA LYS A 172 29.31 6.53 -1.95
C LYS A 172 28.51 5.46 -1.20
N ASP A 173 28.95 5.08 -0.01
CA ASP A 173 28.27 4.06 0.79
C ASP A 173 26.81 4.44 1.09
N PHE A 174 26.57 5.72 1.40
CA PHE A 174 25.21 6.25 1.58
C PHE A 174 24.37 6.13 0.30
N LEU A 175 24.91 6.52 -0.85
CA LEU A 175 24.19 6.42 -2.13
C LEU A 175 23.88 4.97 -2.50
N ILE A 176 24.83 4.04 -2.35
CA ILE A 176 24.61 2.60 -2.59
C ILE A 176 23.52 2.06 -1.66
N SER A 177 23.59 2.36 -0.36
CA SER A 177 22.57 1.88 0.58
C SER A 177 21.19 2.48 0.33
N SER A 178 21.13 3.71 -0.23
CA SER A 178 19.91 4.36 -0.66
C SER A 178 19.29 3.62 -1.85
N ASP A 179 20.11 3.26 -2.84
CA ASP A 179 19.67 2.49 -4.01
C ASP A 179 19.21 1.08 -3.64
N ASP A 180 19.97 0.38 -2.80
CA ASP A 180 19.59 -0.94 -2.28
C ASP A 180 18.20 -0.89 -1.63
N LYS A 181 17.94 0.15 -0.81
CA LYS A 181 16.62 0.32 -0.18
C LYS A 181 15.51 0.49 -1.22
N VAL A 182 15.75 1.26 -2.29
CA VAL A 182 14.76 1.46 -3.37
C VAL A 182 14.52 0.17 -4.15
N LEU A 183 15.60 -0.50 -4.58
CA LEU A 183 15.52 -1.73 -5.36
C LEU A 183 14.73 -2.80 -4.61
N ASN A 184 15.09 -3.06 -3.36
CA ASN A 184 14.39 -4.04 -2.54
C ASN A 184 12.91 -3.68 -2.36
N TYR A 185 12.58 -2.39 -2.19
CA TYR A 185 11.18 -1.97 -2.08
C TYR A 185 10.40 -2.19 -3.39
N LEU A 186 11.00 -1.87 -4.53
CA LEU A 186 10.40 -2.10 -5.85
C LEU A 186 10.23 -3.58 -6.15
N GLU A 187 11.19 -4.43 -5.76
CA GLU A 187 11.10 -5.89 -5.89
C GLU A 187 10.01 -6.48 -4.99
N LYS A 188 9.92 -6.05 -3.72
CA LYS A 188 8.80 -6.40 -2.82
C LYS A 188 7.46 -6.07 -3.48
N LEU A 189 7.36 -4.89 -4.07
CA LEU A 189 6.14 -4.42 -4.74
C LEU A 189 5.84 -5.21 -6.03
N LYS A 190 6.86 -5.56 -6.80
CA LYS A 190 6.74 -6.45 -7.97
C LYS A 190 6.13 -7.78 -7.58
N GLU A 191 6.69 -8.45 -6.58
CA GLU A 191 6.18 -9.74 -6.08
C GLU A 191 4.74 -9.62 -5.57
N ARG A 192 4.41 -8.52 -4.87
CA ARG A 192 3.04 -8.25 -4.42
C ARG A 192 2.06 -8.01 -5.57
N LEU A 193 2.48 -7.34 -6.65
CA LEU A 193 1.68 -7.18 -7.87
C LEU A 193 1.45 -8.52 -8.57
N GLU A 194 2.48 -9.35 -8.72
CA GLU A 194 2.34 -10.68 -9.31
C GLU A 194 1.34 -11.55 -8.54
N ALA A 195 1.38 -11.47 -7.20
CA ALA A 195 0.49 -12.19 -6.28
C ALA A 195 -0.98 -11.77 -6.33
N ALA A 196 -1.29 -10.57 -6.83
CA ALA A 196 -2.61 -9.96 -6.65
C ALA A 196 -3.69 -10.62 -7.52
N GLU A 197 -4.59 -11.40 -6.94
CA GLU A 197 -5.65 -12.09 -7.71
C GLU A 197 -6.82 -11.18 -8.12
N ASN A 198 -7.09 -10.12 -7.35
CA ASN A 198 -8.23 -9.22 -7.55
C ASN A 198 -7.90 -7.98 -8.40
N LEU A 199 -6.72 -7.96 -9.02
CA LEU A 199 -6.30 -6.87 -9.90
C LEU A 199 -6.48 -7.31 -11.36
N ASP A 200 -7.07 -6.43 -12.17
CA ASP A 200 -7.23 -6.64 -13.61
C ASP A 200 -5.88 -6.96 -14.28
N ASP A 201 -5.85 -7.99 -15.14
CA ASP A 201 -4.61 -8.51 -15.72
C ASP A 201 -3.88 -7.49 -16.59
N ASP A 202 -4.63 -6.67 -17.36
CA ASP A 202 -4.03 -5.62 -18.21
C ASP A 202 -3.42 -4.52 -17.33
N VAL A 203 -4.15 -4.09 -16.29
CA VAL A 203 -3.63 -3.13 -15.29
C VAL A 203 -2.41 -3.70 -14.56
N LYS A 204 -2.45 -4.98 -14.17
CA LYS A 204 -1.32 -5.66 -13.50
C LYS A 204 -0.08 -5.65 -14.38
N GLN A 205 -0.20 -6.07 -15.64
CA GLN A 205 0.92 -6.10 -16.58
C GLN A 205 1.50 -4.71 -16.84
N GLU A 206 0.65 -3.70 -17.01
CA GLU A 206 1.08 -2.31 -17.16
C GLU A 206 1.89 -1.83 -15.94
N ARG A 207 1.42 -2.12 -14.72
CA ARG A 207 2.11 -1.70 -13.49
C ARG A 207 3.42 -2.45 -13.29
N LEU A 208 3.44 -3.75 -13.56
CA LEU A 208 4.68 -4.55 -13.53
C LEU A 208 5.72 -3.97 -14.50
N ALA A 209 5.34 -3.63 -15.72
CA ALA A 209 6.26 -3.02 -16.69
C ALA A 209 6.83 -1.68 -16.18
N LYS A 210 6.04 -0.86 -15.48
CA LYS A 210 6.52 0.40 -14.88
C LYS A 210 7.45 0.21 -13.70
N ILE A 211 7.21 -0.81 -12.88
CA ILE A 211 8.12 -1.16 -11.78
C ILE A 211 9.43 -1.73 -12.34
N GLU A 212 9.38 -2.59 -13.34
CA GLU A 212 10.58 -3.12 -14.02
C GLU A 212 11.39 -2.02 -14.71
N GLU A 213 10.72 -1.06 -15.38
CA GLU A 213 11.36 0.14 -15.92
C GLU A 213 12.10 0.92 -14.82
N SER A 214 11.44 1.10 -13.66
CA SER A 214 12.04 1.82 -12.53
C SER A 214 13.21 1.08 -11.89
N ILE A 215 13.15 -0.25 -11.80
CA ILE A 215 14.26 -1.09 -11.31
C ILE A 215 15.45 -0.93 -12.24
N ALA A 216 15.26 -1.07 -13.55
CA ALA A 216 16.34 -0.93 -14.54
C ALA A 216 16.99 0.47 -14.51
N GLU A 217 16.20 1.54 -14.35
CA GLU A 217 16.72 2.89 -14.21
C GLU A 217 17.55 3.07 -12.93
N VAL A 218 17.13 2.48 -11.80
CA VAL A 218 17.92 2.52 -10.55
C VAL A 218 19.20 1.69 -10.67
N GLU A 219 19.15 0.53 -11.33
CA GLU A 219 20.34 -0.29 -11.58
C GLU A 219 21.37 0.40 -12.50
N GLU A 220 20.93 1.13 -13.52
CA GLU A 220 21.82 1.90 -14.40
C GLU A 220 22.53 3.03 -13.61
N GLU A 221 21.81 3.74 -12.74
CA GLU A 221 22.40 4.77 -11.89
C GLU A 221 23.35 4.20 -10.83
N ARG A 222 23.09 2.97 -10.37
CA ARG A 222 23.97 2.26 -9.44
C ARG A 222 25.38 2.09 -10.02
N GLU A 223 25.50 1.77 -11.31
CA GLU A 223 26.81 1.63 -11.96
C GLU A 223 27.62 2.94 -11.87
N VAL A 224 26.95 4.09 -12.02
CA VAL A 224 27.59 5.42 -11.89
C VAL A 224 28.10 5.68 -10.48
N ILE A 225 27.38 5.21 -9.45
CA ILE A 225 27.80 5.33 -8.05
C ILE A 225 28.98 4.41 -7.74
N GLU A 226 28.95 3.20 -8.29
CA GLU A 226 30.00 2.20 -8.08
C GLU A 226 31.36 2.66 -8.65
N ASP A 227 31.35 3.50 -9.67
CA ASP A 227 32.53 4.16 -10.22
C ASP A 227 33.08 5.31 -9.35
N LEU A 228 32.33 5.79 -8.35
CA LEU A 228 32.82 6.83 -7.43
C LEU A 228 33.90 6.27 -6.50
N ASP A 229 34.89 7.09 -6.18
CA ASP A 229 35.96 6.76 -5.24
C ASP A 229 36.42 7.98 -4.41
N GLU A 230 37.50 7.81 -3.64
CA GLU A 230 38.09 8.89 -2.84
C GLU A 230 38.68 10.05 -3.67
N ASN A 231 38.94 9.81 -4.96
CA ASN A 231 39.48 10.77 -5.91
C ASN A 231 38.39 11.48 -6.73
N SER A 232 37.16 10.95 -6.76
CA SER A 232 36.02 11.61 -7.39
C SER A 232 35.84 13.04 -6.90
N SER A 233 35.47 13.94 -7.80
CA SER A 233 35.19 15.33 -7.50
C SER A 233 33.88 15.50 -6.73
N ASP A 234 33.77 16.60 -5.98
CA ASP A 234 32.53 16.93 -5.26
C ASP A 234 31.36 17.16 -6.24
N GLU A 235 31.66 17.62 -7.46
CA GLU A 235 30.69 17.79 -8.54
C GLU A 235 30.15 16.45 -9.04
N GLU A 236 31.01 15.44 -9.28
CA GLU A 236 30.59 14.09 -9.71
C GLU A 236 29.66 13.43 -8.66
N ILE A 237 30.02 13.52 -7.38
CA ILE A 237 29.20 12.97 -6.29
C ILE A 237 27.84 13.68 -6.20
N LYS A 238 27.82 15.02 -6.38
CA LYS A 238 26.57 15.79 -6.37
C LYS A 238 25.69 15.46 -7.57
N GLU A 239 26.28 15.29 -8.74
CA GLU A 239 25.56 14.93 -9.95
C GLU A 239 24.92 13.55 -9.80
N ALA A 240 25.69 12.53 -9.37
CA ALA A 240 25.16 11.21 -9.07
C ALA A 240 24.01 11.27 -8.06
N ALA A 241 24.20 11.99 -6.94
CA ALA A 241 23.16 12.15 -5.92
C ALA A 241 21.88 12.83 -6.46
N LEU A 242 21.99 13.79 -7.38
CA LEU A 242 20.84 14.44 -7.99
C LEU A 242 20.12 13.53 -8.97
N THR A 243 20.85 12.75 -9.76
CA THR A 243 20.25 11.82 -10.72
C THR A 243 19.48 10.73 -10.00
N ILE A 244 20.10 10.07 -9.01
CA ILE A 244 19.44 9.08 -8.14
C ILE A 244 18.20 9.66 -7.48
N LYS A 245 18.28 10.88 -6.94
CA LYS A 245 17.13 11.54 -6.32
C LYS A 245 15.95 11.70 -7.29
N ASN A 246 16.22 12.02 -8.54
CA ASN A 246 15.18 12.17 -9.55
C ASN A 246 14.62 10.80 -9.98
N THR A 247 15.48 9.81 -10.18
CA THR A 247 15.10 8.42 -10.48
C THR A 247 14.24 7.84 -9.35
N TRP A 248 14.64 8.03 -8.09
CA TRP A 248 13.84 7.67 -6.92
C TRP A 248 12.48 8.33 -6.99
N LYS A 249 12.38 9.65 -7.18
CA LYS A 249 11.07 10.35 -7.19
C LYS A 249 10.13 9.78 -8.24
N LYS A 250 10.66 9.43 -9.42
CA LYS A 250 9.90 8.78 -10.48
C LYS A 250 9.45 7.38 -10.04
N ALA A 251 10.37 6.54 -9.55
CA ALA A 251 10.08 5.20 -9.05
C ALA A 251 9.05 5.20 -7.91
N GLN A 252 9.18 6.13 -6.96
CA GLN A 252 8.24 6.32 -5.86
C GLN A 252 6.84 6.68 -6.37
N THR A 253 6.74 7.50 -7.40
CA THR A 253 5.45 7.82 -8.02
C THR A 253 4.80 6.56 -8.60
N HIS A 254 5.55 5.74 -9.33
CA HIS A 254 5.05 4.46 -9.86
C HIS A 254 4.68 3.47 -8.75
N ALA A 255 5.47 3.43 -7.68
CA ALA A 255 5.22 2.57 -6.55
C ALA A 255 3.94 2.96 -5.79
N LYS A 256 3.78 4.26 -5.44
CA LYS A 256 2.58 4.77 -4.76
C LYS A 256 1.30 4.43 -5.52
N VAL A 257 1.29 4.66 -6.83
CA VAL A 257 0.12 4.32 -7.67
C VAL A 257 -0.16 2.81 -7.62
N SER A 258 0.87 1.99 -7.69
CA SER A 258 0.72 0.53 -7.67
C SER A 258 0.22 0.01 -6.32
N VAL A 259 0.70 0.56 -5.21
CA VAL A 259 0.20 0.27 -3.86
C VAL A 259 -1.27 0.68 -3.72
N GLY A 260 -1.63 1.88 -4.16
CA GLY A 260 -3.02 2.37 -4.13
C GLY A 260 -3.96 1.46 -4.94
N ARG A 261 -3.54 1.01 -6.12
CA ARG A 261 -4.29 0.05 -6.95
C ARG A 261 -4.45 -1.30 -6.27
N LEU A 262 -3.40 -1.81 -5.64
CA LEU A 262 -3.45 -3.07 -4.89
C LEU A 262 -4.43 -3.00 -3.72
N ALA A 263 -4.39 -1.90 -2.96
CA ALA A 263 -5.33 -1.68 -1.87
C ALA A 263 -6.78 -1.54 -2.39
N ASN A 264 -6.99 -0.83 -3.50
CA ASN A 264 -8.32 -0.72 -4.12
C ASN A 264 -8.85 -2.08 -4.62
N ALA A 265 -7.98 -2.92 -5.19
CA ALA A 265 -8.30 -4.29 -5.60
C ALA A 265 -8.68 -5.19 -4.41
N LYS A 266 -7.99 -5.04 -3.26
CA LYS A 266 -8.38 -5.73 -2.02
C LYS A 266 -9.79 -5.34 -1.56
N ILE A 267 -10.10 -4.03 -1.54
CA ILE A 267 -11.44 -3.51 -1.20
C ILE A 267 -12.50 -4.12 -2.13
N HIS A 268 -12.24 -4.17 -3.43
CA HIS A 268 -13.14 -4.82 -4.39
C HIS A 268 -13.41 -6.28 -4.03
N GLY A 269 -12.36 -7.04 -3.70
CA GLY A 269 -12.51 -8.44 -3.28
C GLY A 269 -13.39 -8.60 -2.04
N ILE A 270 -13.31 -7.68 -1.07
CA ILE A 270 -14.19 -7.67 0.11
C ILE A 270 -15.63 -7.36 -0.30
N ILE A 271 -15.86 -6.34 -1.13
CA ILE A 271 -17.20 -5.98 -1.64
C ILE A 271 -17.86 -7.18 -2.32
N VAL A 272 -17.15 -7.86 -3.23
CA VAL A 272 -17.68 -9.05 -3.94
C VAL A 272 -18.06 -10.16 -2.96
N LYS A 273 -17.24 -10.41 -1.93
CA LYS A 273 -17.57 -11.40 -0.89
C LYS A 273 -18.80 -10.98 -0.09
N SER A 274 -18.92 -9.71 0.25
CA SER A 274 -20.07 -9.16 0.97
C SER A 274 -21.37 -9.26 0.15
N GLU A 275 -21.35 -8.97 -1.15
CA GLU A 275 -22.50 -9.16 -2.04
C GLU A 275 -22.96 -10.64 -2.06
N HIS A 276 -22.04 -11.60 -2.01
CA HIS A 276 -22.40 -13.03 -1.89
C HIS A 276 -23.02 -13.36 -0.52
N LEU A 277 -22.57 -12.69 0.56
CA LEU A 277 -23.16 -12.82 1.89
C LEU A 277 -24.60 -12.28 1.92
N GLU A 278 -24.89 -11.17 1.24
CA GLU A 278 -26.25 -10.63 1.12
C GLU A 278 -27.24 -11.68 0.58
N ILE A 279 -26.85 -12.35 -0.52
CA ILE A 279 -27.66 -13.42 -1.13
C ILE A 279 -27.89 -14.57 -0.14
N LYS A 280 -26.90 -14.91 0.69
CA LYS A 280 -27.03 -15.96 1.71
C LYS A 280 -27.96 -15.52 2.83
N LEU A 281 -27.85 -14.28 3.31
CA LEU A 281 -28.71 -13.73 4.35
C LEU A 281 -30.18 -13.70 3.89
N ASP A 282 -30.44 -13.25 2.65
CA ASP A 282 -31.80 -13.26 2.08
C ASP A 282 -32.40 -14.67 2.09
N ARG A 283 -31.62 -15.69 1.71
CA ARG A 283 -32.07 -17.09 1.75
C ARG A 283 -32.34 -17.59 3.16
N ILE A 284 -31.55 -17.14 4.15
CA ILE A 284 -31.76 -17.50 5.55
C ILE A 284 -33.06 -16.87 6.06
N LEU A 285 -33.29 -15.58 5.77
CA LEU A 285 -34.51 -14.87 6.14
C LEU A 285 -35.75 -15.53 5.53
N THR A 286 -35.75 -15.86 4.24
CA THR A 286 -36.86 -16.58 3.60
C THR A 286 -37.18 -17.90 4.32
N LYS A 287 -36.15 -18.67 4.70
CA LYS A 287 -36.34 -19.92 5.46
C LYS A 287 -36.86 -19.71 6.88
N MET A 288 -36.52 -18.59 7.51
CA MET A 288 -37.03 -18.23 8.84
C MET A 288 -38.50 -17.82 8.77
N GLU A 289 -38.87 -17.00 7.77
CA GLU A 289 -40.26 -16.63 7.50
C GLU A 289 -41.14 -17.85 7.20
N GLU A 290 -40.65 -18.79 6.38
CA GLU A 290 -41.36 -20.05 6.07
C GLU A 290 -41.62 -20.90 7.32
N LYS A 291 -40.75 -20.82 8.32
CA LYS A 291 -40.91 -21.49 9.62
C LYS A 291 -41.76 -20.69 10.61
N GLY A 292 -42.21 -19.49 10.25
CA GLY A 292 -43.06 -18.64 11.06
C GLY A 292 -42.32 -17.82 12.12
N TYR A 293 -41.01 -17.63 11.99
CA TYR A 293 -40.27 -16.69 12.84
C TYR A 293 -40.53 -15.25 12.38
N ASP A 294 -40.55 -14.30 13.32
CA ASP A 294 -40.61 -12.87 12.98
C ASP A 294 -39.21 -12.38 12.56
N THR A 295 -39.07 -12.00 11.29
CA THR A 295 -37.81 -11.52 10.69
C THR A 295 -37.72 -10.00 10.60
N SER A 296 -38.73 -9.26 11.07
CA SER A 296 -38.83 -7.81 10.84
C SER A 296 -37.62 -7.01 11.32
N SER A 297 -37.03 -7.37 12.46
CA SER A 297 -35.82 -6.73 13.00
C SER A 297 -34.59 -7.06 12.16
N THR A 298 -34.41 -8.33 11.82
CA THR A 298 -33.26 -8.83 11.06
C THR A 298 -33.26 -8.30 9.62
N GLU A 299 -34.44 -8.19 9.00
CA GLU A 299 -34.60 -7.57 7.67
C GLU A 299 -34.12 -6.11 7.66
N GLY A 300 -34.41 -5.36 8.72
CA GLY A 300 -33.92 -3.99 8.88
C GLY A 300 -32.39 -3.91 8.84
N LEU A 301 -31.73 -4.77 9.62
CA LEU A 301 -30.26 -4.85 9.67
C LEU A 301 -29.67 -5.33 8.33
N VAL A 302 -30.30 -6.30 7.65
CA VAL A 302 -29.85 -6.76 6.32
C VAL A 302 -29.92 -5.62 5.29
N ASN A 303 -30.96 -4.79 5.34
CA ASN A 303 -31.06 -3.62 4.47
C ASN A 303 -29.99 -2.56 4.76
N GLU A 304 -29.66 -2.35 6.05
CA GLU A 304 -28.55 -1.47 6.44
C GLU A 304 -27.20 -2.01 5.96
N PHE A 305 -26.96 -3.31 6.11
CA PHE A 305 -25.77 -3.98 5.60
C PHE A 305 -25.61 -3.76 4.08
N LYS A 306 -26.68 -4.03 3.29
CA LYS A 306 -26.70 -3.80 1.84
C LYS A 306 -26.38 -2.35 1.47
N ALA A 307 -26.99 -1.39 2.16
CA ALA A 307 -26.74 0.02 1.92
C ALA A 307 -25.26 0.39 2.12
N LYS A 308 -24.61 -0.16 3.16
CA LYS A 308 -23.18 0.07 3.41
C LYS A 308 -22.26 -0.56 2.37
N ILE A 309 -22.62 -1.74 1.86
CA ILE A 309 -21.88 -2.37 0.75
C ILE A 309 -22.03 -1.55 -0.54
N ASP A 310 -23.22 -1.06 -0.84
CA ASP A 310 -23.49 -0.18 -1.99
C ASP A 310 -22.69 1.14 -1.90
N GLU A 311 -22.66 1.77 -0.72
CA GLU A 311 -21.84 2.97 -0.47
C GLU A 311 -20.34 2.69 -0.66
N ALA A 312 -19.84 1.58 -0.09
CA ALA A 312 -18.45 1.15 -0.28
C ALA A 312 -18.10 0.90 -1.74
N LYS A 313 -19.02 0.29 -2.50
CA LYS A 313 -18.88 0.06 -3.94
C LYS A 313 -18.83 1.35 -4.75
N GLY A 314 -19.72 2.30 -4.45
CA GLY A 314 -19.69 3.62 -5.07
C GLY A 314 -18.37 4.36 -4.83
N ASN A 315 -17.82 4.27 -3.62
CA ASN A 315 -16.52 4.87 -3.30
C ASN A 315 -15.35 4.13 -3.98
N TYR A 316 -15.40 2.79 -4.04
CA TYR A 316 -14.42 1.98 -4.79
C TYR A 316 -14.34 2.40 -6.27
N GLU A 317 -15.49 2.58 -6.94
CA GLU A 317 -15.54 2.98 -8.35
C GLU A 317 -14.97 4.40 -8.57
N GLN A 318 -15.28 5.33 -7.66
CA GLN A 318 -14.73 6.69 -7.70
C GLN A 318 -13.20 6.70 -7.51
N ALA A 319 -12.69 5.98 -6.51
CA ALA A 319 -11.26 5.85 -6.28
C ALA A 319 -10.55 5.21 -7.48
N ARG A 320 -11.15 4.17 -8.08
CA ARG A 320 -10.64 3.54 -9.31
C ARG A 320 -10.49 4.56 -10.44
N GLY A 321 -11.51 5.39 -10.67
CA GLY A 321 -11.47 6.45 -11.68
C GLY A 321 -10.33 7.44 -11.45
N LYS A 322 -10.12 7.87 -10.19
CA LYS A 322 -9.01 8.77 -9.83
C LYS A 322 -7.64 8.17 -10.13
N TYR A 323 -7.44 6.88 -9.87
CA TYR A 323 -6.19 6.23 -10.26
C TYR A 323 -6.03 6.07 -11.77
N ASP A 324 -7.11 5.97 -12.54
CA ASP A 324 -7.05 5.90 -14.01
C ASP A 324 -6.62 7.24 -14.60
N GLU A 325 -7.09 8.35 -14.04
CA GLU A 325 -6.69 9.72 -14.42
C GLU A 325 -5.20 10.02 -14.20
N VAL A 326 -4.52 9.31 -13.29
CA VAL A 326 -3.07 9.46 -13.04
C VAL A 326 -2.23 9.13 -14.29
N LYS A 327 -2.72 8.30 -15.21
CA LYS A 327 -1.99 7.96 -16.45
C LYS A 327 -1.78 9.18 -17.36
N ASP A 328 -2.73 10.11 -17.35
CA ASP A 328 -2.84 11.18 -18.34
C ASP A 328 -2.53 12.57 -17.76
N SER A 329 -2.27 12.68 -16.45
CA SER A 329 -2.12 13.96 -15.75
C SER A 329 -0.71 14.19 -15.22
N GLY A 330 -0.30 15.47 -15.16
CA GLY A 330 0.92 15.89 -14.48
C GLY A 330 0.76 16.08 -12.96
N ASP A 331 -0.46 15.93 -12.43
CA ASP A 331 -0.78 16.17 -11.02
C ASP A 331 -1.07 14.86 -10.29
N VAL A 332 -0.07 13.98 -10.29
CA VAL A 332 -0.17 12.67 -9.67
C VAL A 332 -0.44 12.78 -8.17
N SER A 333 0.17 13.76 -7.49
CA SER A 333 0.05 13.89 -6.04
C SER A 333 -1.36 14.25 -5.60
N SER A 334 -2.06 15.19 -6.26
CA SER A 334 -3.42 15.56 -5.86
C SER A 334 -4.40 14.42 -6.11
N LEU A 335 -4.31 13.77 -7.28
CA LEU A 335 -5.17 12.65 -7.63
C LEU A 335 -4.99 11.46 -6.68
N MET A 336 -3.76 11.16 -6.27
CA MET A 336 -3.48 10.12 -5.29
C MET A 336 -4.07 10.45 -3.91
N LYS A 337 -3.93 11.69 -3.43
CA LYS A 337 -4.54 12.13 -2.16
C LYS A 337 -6.06 11.99 -2.20
N GLU A 338 -6.70 12.41 -3.29
CA GLU A 338 -8.16 12.26 -3.48
C GLU A 338 -8.58 10.79 -3.52
N ALA A 339 -7.88 9.94 -4.29
CA ALA A 339 -8.16 8.51 -4.37
C ALA A 339 -8.04 7.83 -3.00
N ASN A 340 -6.98 8.14 -2.26
CA ASN A 340 -6.75 7.60 -0.91
C ASN A 340 -7.85 8.02 0.07
N SER A 341 -8.30 9.28 0.02
CA SER A 341 -9.40 9.75 0.87
C SER A 341 -10.69 8.97 0.61
N ILE A 342 -11.05 8.79 -0.66
CA ILE A 342 -12.25 8.04 -1.06
C ILE A 342 -12.13 6.55 -0.64
N MET A 343 -10.93 5.97 -0.75
CA MET A 343 -10.69 4.59 -0.29
C MET A 343 -10.87 4.44 1.22
N LYS A 344 -10.42 5.42 2.03
CA LYS A 344 -10.63 5.42 3.48
C LYS A 344 -12.14 5.41 3.81
N GLU A 345 -12.95 6.16 3.06
CA GLU A 345 -14.40 6.12 3.21
C GLU A 345 -15.00 4.76 2.82
N ALA A 346 -14.54 4.15 1.72
CA ALA A 346 -14.96 2.79 1.34
C ALA A 346 -14.63 1.76 2.44
N GLN A 347 -13.43 1.83 3.01
CA GLN A 347 -13.02 0.97 4.13
C GLN A 347 -13.88 1.18 5.37
N GLN A 348 -14.19 2.43 5.70
CA GLN A 348 -15.07 2.74 6.84
C GLN A 348 -16.47 2.13 6.66
N ASN A 349 -17.05 2.23 5.47
CA ASN A 349 -18.33 1.61 5.15
C ASN A 349 -18.28 0.08 5.25
N LEU A 350 -17.18 -0.55 4.84
CA LEU A 350 -16.98 -2.00 5.01
C LEU A 350 -16.84 -2.41 6.49
N LYS A 351 -16.11 -1.62 7.30
CA LYS A 351 -15.98 -1.83 8.75
C LYS A 351 -17.36 -1.73 9.43
N GLU A 352 -18.19 -0.76 9.02
CA GLU A 352 -19.57 -0.61 9.50
C GLU A 352 -20.47 -1.78 9.07
N ALA A 353 -20.42 -2.16 7.79
CA ALA A 353 -21.15 -3.32 7.27
C ALA A 353 -20.81 -4.60 8.07
N HIS A 354 -19.53 -4.82 8.37
CA HIS A 354 -19.11 -5.98 9.18
C HIS A 354 -19.68 -5.94 10.61
N ARG A 355 -19.80 -4.76 11.24
CA ARG A 355 -20.46 -4.62 12.54
C ARG A 355 -21.94 -4.99 12.45
N THR A 356 -22.65 -4.48 11.44
CA THR A 356 -24.06 -4.81 11.17
C THR A 356 -24.22 -6.31 10.91
N LEU A 357 -23.29 -6.95 10.18
CA LEU A 357 -23.29 -8.39 9.96
C LEU A 357 -23.22 -9.19 11.28
N LYS A 358 -22.36 -8.77 12.21
CA LYS A 358 -22.30 -9.41 13.55
C LYS A 358 -23.62 -9.27 14.31
N GLU A 359 -24.32 -8.16 14.17
CA GLU A 359 -25.65 -7.96 14.78
C GLU A 359 -26.72 -8.85 14.12
N ILE A 360 -26.73 -8.95 12.79
CA ILE A 360 -27.60 -9.87 12.04
C ILE A 360 -27.43 -11.30 12.54
N LEU A 361 -26.18 -11.76 12.69
CA LEU A 361 -25.89 -13.13 13.17
C LEU A 361 -26.36 -13.35 14.61
N ARG A 362 -26.27 -12.33 15.48
CA ARG A 362 -26.80 -12.40 16.85
C ARG A 362 -28.33 -12.51 16.86
N GLU A 363 -29.02 -11.68 16.08
CA GLU A 363 -30.49 -11.72 15.97
C GLU A 363 -30.97 -13.06 15.41
N ILE A 364 -30.35 -13.57 14.34
CA ILE A 364 -30.67 -14.90 13.78
C ILE A 364 -30.52 -15.99 14.84
N LYS A 365 -29.44 -15.95 15.63
CA LYS A 365 -29.20 -16.91 16.73
C LYS A 365 -30.28 -16.80 17.80
N LEU A 366 -30.65 -15.60 18.22
CA LEU A 366 -31.69 -15.38 19.24
C LEU A 366 -33.06 -15.89 18.77
N SER A 367 -33.47 -15.56 17.55
CA SER A 367 -34.73 -16.03 16.97
C SER A 367 -34.74 -17.55 16.76
N ALA A 368 -33.59 -18.16 16.45
CA ALA A 368 -33.47 -19.61 16.31
C ALA A 368 -33.47 -20.35 17.66
N ASN A 369 -32.80 -19.80 18.69
CA ASN A 369 -32.68 -20.41 20.02
C ASN A 369 -33.95 -20.34 20.87
N GLU A 370 -34.96 -19.55 20.49
CA GLU A 370 -36.29 -19.63 21.10
C GLU A 370 -37.00 -20.99 20.84
N GLY A 371 -36.36 -21.90 20.08
CA GLY A 371 -36.68 -23.32 19.97
C GLY A 371 -35.51 -24.27 20.31
N VAL A 372 -35.21 -24.46 21.61
CA VAL A 372 -34.52 -25.63 22.22
C VAL A 372 -32.98 -25.77 22.05
N ILE A 373 -32.27 -25.42 23.15
CA ILE A 373 -31.08 -26.03 23.81
C ILE A 373 -29.64 -25.75 23.31
N ASP A 374 -28.83 -25.41 24.35
CA ASP A 374 -27.38 -25.44 24.59
C ASP A 374 -26.44 -24.62 23.70
N GLU A 375 -26.11 -23.45 24.27
CA GLU A 375 -24.82 -22.78 24.19
C GLU A 375 -23.68 -23.76 24.51
N GLU A 376 -23.09 -24.40 23.52
CA GLU A 376 -21.71 -24.85 23.59
C GLU A 376 -21.11 -24.80 22.19
N GLU A 377 -19.99 -24.08 22.09
CA GLU A 377 -19.09 -23.95 20.93
C GLU A 377 -19.55 -23.01 19.80
N ALA A 378 -19.55 -21.71 20.13
CA ALA A 378 -19.07 -20.70 19.19
C ALA A 378 -17.70 -20.21 19.70
N ASP A 379 -16.73 -21.13 19.74
CA ASP A 379 -15.31 -20.75 19.78
C ASP A 379 -15.01 -20.00 18.47
N ASP A 380 -15.11 -18.67 18.56
CA ASP A 380 -14.00 -17.72 18.43
C ASP A 380 -12.75 -18.18 17.65
N ASP A 381 -12.91 -18.86 16.51
CA ASP A 381 -11.85 -19.21 15.57
C ASP A 381 -11.94 -18.38 14.27
N GLU A 382 -12.25 -17.09 14.42
CA GLU A 382 -11.65 -16.08 13.55
C GLU A 382 -10.42 -15.57 14.27
N SER A 383 -9.35 -16.39 14.30
CA SER A 383 -8.01 -15.83 14.17
C SER A 383 -7.95 -15.19 12.79
N ASP A 384 -8.58 -14.03 12.68
CA ASP A 384 -8.09 -12.96 11.84
C ASP A 384 -6.66 -12.71 12.33
N GLU A 385 -5.72 -13.52 11.84
CA GLU A 385 -4.57 -12.94 11.17
C GLU A 385 -5.14 -12.14 9.98
N GLU A 386 -5.91 -11.08 10.28
CA GLU A 386 -5.66 -9.80 9.68
C GLU A 386 -4.14 -9.66 9.87
N ASP A 387 -3.39 -10.07 8.84
CA ASP A 387 -2.17 -9.39 8.47
C ASP A 387 -2.58 -7.91 8.42
N ASP A 388 -2.61 -7.31 9.60
CA ASP A 388 -2.63 -5.89 9.92
C ASP A 388 -1.25 -5.37 9.47
N ASP A 389 -0.88 -5.70 8.23
CA ASP A 389 -0.15 -4.86 7.33
C ASP A 389 -1.09 -3.67 6.96
N GLU A 390 -1.73 -3.04 7.95
CA GLU A 390 -1.90 -1.59 8.00
C GLU A 390 -0.47 -1.00 8.02
N GLU A 391 0.28 -1.20 6.92
CA GLU A 391 1.29 -0.28 6.44
C GLU A 391 0.53 0.99 6.04
N ASN A 392 -0.01 1.70 7.03
CA ASN A 392 -0.34 3.12 6.91
C ASN A 392 1.01 3.87 6.91
N GLU A 393 1.78 3.68 5.84
CA GLU A 393 3.08 4.33 5.61
C GLU A 393 2.93 5.79 5.15
N GLU A 394 1.74 6.38 5.21
CA GLU A 394 1.52 7.77 4.80
C GLU A 394 0.74 8.57 5.87
N ASP A 395 1.43 9.62 6.33
CA ASP A 395 0.92 10.90 6.83
C ASP A 395 0.79 11.06 8.36
N GLU A 396 1.91 11.35 9.04
CA GLU A 396 2.03 12.52 9.92
C GLU A 396 3.47 13.04 9.86
N ASP A 397 3.69 14.15 9.15
CA ASP A 397 4.64 15.24 9.46
C ASP A 397 4.64 16.26 8.29
N GLU A 398 3.51 16.97 8.12
CA GLU A 398 3.53 18.32 7.56
C GLU A 398 3.53 19.29 8.76
N GLU A 399 4.69 19.72 9.25
CA GLU A 399 4.91 21.04 9.88
C GLU A 399 6.40 21.44 10.03
#